data_AF-A0A023GB53-F1
#
_entry.id   AF-A0A023GB53-F1
#
_cell.length_a   1.000
_cell.length_b   1.000
_cell.length_c   1.000
_cell.angle_alpha   90.00
_cell.angle_beta   90.00
_cell.angle_gamma   90.00
#
_symmetry.space_group_name_H-M   'P 1'
#
loop_
_entity.id
_entity.type
_entity.pdbx_description
1 polymer ?
#
loop_
_entity_poly.entity_id
_entity_poly.type
_entity_poly.pdbx_seq_one_letter_code
_entity_poly.pdbx_strand_id
1 'polypeptide(L)'
;MPSATAFILCICISTAYAEEEAATKAKCSNPTGNIDGYNLLAPNSTFRLKKITFPIQAENVYRCITATTVDRNDEEHEVLETVEYDVNNSEKRDGYSQRFQFRREEGSDQYNIMQSSGTAGAPDGIYKFWNTDPACIVLEALKYALPSEEAVVAEARSADNTGKPKTTGQCMLWVRDDEENAPDSCCLHMFKELCPDKDVRHSFSDAGCQKQAAEDSAKEQSEPGPK
;
A
#
# COMPACT_ATOMS: atom_id res chain seq x y z
N MET A 1 54.91 -38.99 33.88
CA MET A 1 53.87 -39.97 34.28
C MET A 1 53.68 -39.79 35.78
N PRO A 2 52.46 -39.51 36.27
CA PRO A 2 51.26 -40.28 35.99
C PRO A 2 50.18 -39.53 35.21
N SER A 3 49.35 -40.35 34.59
CA SER A 3 48.18 -40.06 33.77
C SER A 3 46.98 -39.76 34.67
N ALA A 4 46.31 -38.64 34.46
CA ALA A 4 44.95 -38.43 34.94
C ALA A 4 44.05 -38.25 33.71
N THR A 5 43.42 -39.36 33.34
CA THR A 5 42.48 -39.46 32.23
C THR A 5 41.20 -38.72 32.62
N ALA A 6 41.01 -37.51 32.10
CA ALA A 6 39.74 -36.81 32.21
C ALA A 6 38.79 -37.28 31.10
N PHE A 7 37.95 -38.26 31.41
CA PHE A 7 36.75 -38.56 30.61
C PHE A 7 35.72 -37.46 30.89
N ILE A 8 35.66 -36.43 30.05
CA ILE A 8 34.55 -35.48 30.06
C ILE A 8 33.63 -35.83 28.90
N LEU A 9 32.42 -36.24 29.28
CA LEU A 9 31.27 -36.57 28.47
C LEU A 9 31.12 -35.61 27.27
N CYS A 10 31.38 -36.10 26.04
CA CYS A 10 30.82 -35.50 24.84
C CYS A 10 29.32 -35.82 24.84
N ILE A 11 28.50 -34.94 25.42
CA ILE A 11 27.07 -34.90 25.13
C ILE A 11 26.97 -34.49 23.67
N CYS A 12 26.76 -35.48 22.79
CA CYS A 12 26.26 -35.25 21.45
C CYS A 12 24.89 -34.59 21.62
N ILE A 13 24.84 -33.26 21.62
CA ILE A 13 23.63 -32.54 21.25
C ILE A 13 23.47 -32.90 19.78
N SER A 14 22.75 -33.99 19.51
CA SER A 14 22.10 -34.19 18.23
C SER A 14 21.26 -32.94 18.04
N THR A 15 21.78 -32.01 17.24
CA THR A 15 20.94 -31.03 16.57
C THR A 15 19.95 -31.85 15.77
N ALA A 16 18.81 -32.11 16.40
CA ALA A 16 17.59 -32.32 15.66
C ALA A 16 17.49 -31.08 14.78
N TYR A 17 17.92 -31.21 13.53
CA TYR A 17 17.39 -30.37 12.48
C TYR A 17 15.89 -30.59 12.59
N ALA A 18 15.21 -29.62 13.20
CA ALA A 18 13.80 -29.46 12.92
C ALA A 18 13.77 -29.32 11.41
N GLU A 19 13.35 -30.39 10.72
CA GLU A 19 12.78 -30.24 9.39
C GLU A 19 11.80 -29.10 9.55
N GLU A 20 12.10 -27.98 8.88
CA GLU A 20 11.15 -26.92 8.68
C GLU A 20 9.94 -27.61 8.07
N GLU A 21 8.93 -27.88 8.91
CA GLU A 21 7.65 -28.39 8.46
C GLU A 21 7.28 -27.50 7.29
N ALA A 22 7.31 -28.08 6.09
CA ALA A 22 7.03 -27.39 4.85
C ALA A 22 5.76 -26.59 5.10
N ALA A 23 5.92 -25.28 5.29
CA ALA A 23 4.88 -24.40 5.80
C ALA A 23 3.65 -24.75 4.99
N THR A 24 2.64 -25.34 5.66
CA THR A 24 1.41 -25.78 5.03
C THR A 24 0.96 -24.60 4.20
N LYS A 25 1.11 -24.72 2.87
CA LYS A 25 0.94 -23.62 1.93
C LYS A 25 -0.40 -22.99 2.30
N ALA A 26 -0.36 -21.80 2.90
CA ALA A 26 -1.57 -21.17 3.42
C ALA A 26 -2.57 -21.24 2.26
N LYS A 27 -3.69 -21.93 2.47
CA LYS A 27 -4.64 -22.20 1.40
C LYS A 27 -5.39 -20.91 1.18
N CYS A 28 -4.73 -19.98 0.51
CA CYS A 28 -5.25 -18.67 0.25
C CYS A 28 -6.41 -18.85 -0.70
N SER A 29 -7.60 -18.50 -0.21
CA SER A 29 -8.77 -18.37 -1.05
C SER A 29 -8.44 -17.32 -2.11
N ASN A 30 -8.74 -17.63 -3.37
CA ASN A 30 -8.75 -16.59 -4.39
C ASN A 30 -9.68 -15.46 -3.91
N PRO A 31 -9.36 -14.19 -4.22
CA PRO A 31 -10.24 -13.08 -3.90
C PRO A 31 -11.66 -13.44 -4.34
N THR A 32 -12.62 -13.28 -3.44
CA THR A 32 -14.04 -13.44 -3.76
C THR A 32 -14.40 -12.37 -4.79
N GLY A 33 -14.18 -12.70 -6.06
CA GLY A 33 -14.30 -11.76 -7.15
C GLY A 33 -15.72 -11.26 -7.29
N ASN A 34 -15.89 -9.95 -7.19
CA ASN A 34 -16.82 -9.20 -8.05
C ASN A 34 -16.71 -7.66 -7.97
N ILE A 35 -15.83 -7.11 -7.14
CA ILE A 35 -15.66 -5.67 -7.01
C ILE A 35 -14.50 -5.24 -7.91
N ASP A 36 -14.72 -4.33 -8.84
CA ASP A 36 -13.63 -3.73 -9.62
C ASP A 36 -12.97 -2.57 -8.84
N GLY A 37 -11.85 -2.05 -9.33
CA GLY A 37 -11.10 -0.98 -8.67
C GLY A 37 -11.95 0.27 -8.40
N TYR A 38 -12.87 0.60 -9.29
CA TYR A 38 -13.78 1.74 -9.11
C TYR A 38 -14.81 1.51 -7.99
N ASN A 39 -15.45 0.34 -7.96
CA ASN A 39 -16.44 0.02 -6.93
C ASN A 39 -15.83 -0.26 -5.56
N LEU A 40 -14.54 -0.62 -5.51
CA LEU A 40 -13.77 -0.74 -4.29
C LEU A 40 -13.63 0.60 -3.56
N LEU A 41 -13.46 1.69 -4.31
CA LEU A 41 -13.34 3.05 -3.79
C LEU A 41 -14.73 3.68 -3.59
N ALA A 42 -15.45 3.17 -2.59
CA ALA A 42 -16.72 3.75 -2.17
C ALA A 42 -16.48 5.04 -1.35
N PRO A 43 -17.38 6.04 -1.38
CA PRO A 43 -17.26 7.23 -0.55
C PRO A 43 -17.04 6.88 0.93
N ASN A 44 -16.14 7.61 1.59
CA ASN A 44 -15.70 7.41 2.97
C ASN A 44 -14.96 6.08 3.24
N SER A 45 -14.53 5.36 2.19
CA SER A 45 -13.59 4.25 2.38
C SER A 45 -12.18 4.79 2.56
N THR A 46 -11.49 4.31 3.60
CA THR A 46 -10.10 4.66 3.90
C THR A 46 -9.22 3.41 3.85
N PHE A 47 -8.11 3.52 3.13
CA PHE A 47 -7.12 2.46 2.96
C PHE A 47 -5.75 2.93 3.41
N ARG A 48 -4.96 2.03 4.00
CA ARG A 48 -3.62 2.29 4.50
C ARG A 48 -2.58 1.55 3.67
N LEU A 49 -1.51 2.25 3.33
CA LEU A 49 -0.39 1.67 2.59
C LEU A 49 0.47 0.80 3.51
N LYS A 50 0.80 -0.41 3.06
CA LYS A 50 1.56 -1.40 3.83
C LYS A 50 2.90 -1.72 3.22
N LYS A 51 2.99 -1.85 1.89
CA LYS A 51 4.24 -2.16 1.20
C LYS A 51 4.34 -1.46 -0.14
N ILE A 52 5.56 -1.12 -0.52
CA ILE A 52 5.91 -0.62 -1.86
C ILE A 52 7.21 -1.27 -2.33
N THR A 53 7.37 -1.34 -3.65
CA THR A 53 8.56 -1.91 -4.31
C THR A 53 9.47 -0.83 -4.92
N PHE A 54 9.22 0.43 -4.60
CA PHE A 54 9.99 1.57 -5.07
C PHE A 54 10.27 2.54 -3.94
N PRO A 55 11.34 3.35 -4.05
CA PRO A 55 11.58 4.40 -3.08
C PRO A 55 10.55 5.51 -3.25
N ILE A 56 9.82 5.83 -2.18
CA ILE A 56 9.29 7.17 -1.98
C ILE A 56 10.42 7.94 -1.28
N GLN A 57 10.70 9.19 -1.71
CA GLN A 57 11.85 10.03 -1.33
C GLN A 57 12.37 9.81 0.11
N ALA A 58 13.71 9.76 0.26
CA ALA A 58 14.51 9.56 1.47
C ALA A 58 13.91 8.66 2.57
N GLU A 59 14.61 7.56 2.90
CA GLU A 59 14.15 6.58 3.89
C GLU A 59 13.57 7.22 5.15
N ASN A 60 12.31 6.86 5.46
CA ASN A 60 11.60 7.18 6.70
C ASN A 60 11.05 8.61 6.86
N VAL A 61 10.93 9.43 5.81
CA VAL A 61 10.30 10.76 5.98
C VAL A 61 8.79 10.64 6.23
N TYR A 62 8.12 9.70 5.56
CA TYR A 62 6.66 9.56 5.58
C TYR A 62 6.22 8.30 6.32
N ARG A 63 5.18 8.44 7.14
CA ARG A 63 4.55 7.36 7.91
C ARG A 63 3.04 7.46 7.84
N CYS A 64 2.35 6.41 8.26
CA CYS A 64 0.89 6.42 8.45
C CYS A 64 0.10 6.90 7.22
N ILE A 65 0.59 6.51 6.03
CA ILE A 65 0.04 6.92 4.73
C ILE A 65 -1.32 6.27 4.54
N THR A 66 -2.36 7.09 4.37
CA THR A 66 -3.73 6.68 4.10
C THR A 66 -4.25 7.36 2.84
N ALA A 67 -5.19 6.72 2.15
CA ALA A 67 -5.96 7.28 1.06
C ALA A 67 -7.45 7.11 1.41
N THR A 68 -8.20 8.21 1.31
CA THR A 68 -9.64 8.23 1.58
C THR A 68 -10.39 8.73 0.36
N THR A 69 -11.39 7.97 -0.08
CA THR A 69 -12.33 8.41 -1.11
C THR A 69 -13.30 9.42 -0.50
N VAL A 70 -13.23 10.68 -0.94
CA VAL A 70 -14.07 11.76 -0.38
C VAL A 70 -15.23 12.16 -1.31
N ASP A 71 -15.12 11.86 -2.60
CA ASP A 71 -16.15 12.17 -3.60
C ASP A 71 -16.06 11.17 -4.76
N ARG A 72 -17.20 10.95 -5.44
CA ARG A 72 -17.33 10.00 -6.56
C ARG A 72 -18.35 10.50 -7.57
N ASN A 73 -17.98 10.43 -8.85
CA ASN A 73 -18.84 10.75 -9.98
C ASN A 73 -19.05 9.49 -10.83
N ASP A 74 -20.25 8.89 -10.74
CA ASP A 74 -20.62 7.66 -11.44
C ASP A 74 -20.80 7.85 -12.95
N GLU A 75 -21.18 9.04 -13.42
CA GLU A 75 -21.37 9.30 -14.84
C GLU A 75 -20.02 9.25 -15.57
N GLU A 76 -19.02 9.92 -15.00
CA GLU A 76 -17.69 9.97 -15.58
C GLU A 76 -16.80 8.81 -15.12
N HIS A 77 -17.15 8.05 -14.08
CA HIS A 77 -16.27 7.07 -13.41
C HIS A 77 -15.03 7.72 -12.80
N GLU A 78 -15.22 8.85 -12.12
CA GLU A 78 -14.17 9.54 -11.38
C GLU A 78 -14.33 9.38 -9.87
N VAL A 79 -13.21 9.42 -9.16
CA VAL A 79 -13.15 9.56 -7.70
C VAL A 79 -12.24 10.73 -7.32
N LEU A 80 -12.49 11.34 -6.17
CA LEU A 80 -11.56 12.23 -5.50
C LEU A 80 -10.98 11.49 -4.29
N GLU A 81 -9.68 11.23 -4.33
CA GLU A 81 -8.93 10.64 -3.22
C GLU A 81 -8.20 11.73 -2.47
N THR A 82 -8.21 11.67 -1.14
CA THR A 82 -7.34 12.46 -0.27
C THR A 82 -6.30 11.53 0.33
N VAL A 83 -5.02 11.80 0.03
CA VAL A 83 -3.89 11.09 0.60
C VAL A 83 -3.35 11.91 1.77
N GLU A 84 -3.21 11.26 2.92
CA GLU A 84 -2.66 11.88 4.13
C GLU A 84 -1.50 11.04 4.67
N TYR A 85 -0.54 11.70 5.31
CA TYR A 85 0.62 11.06 5.89
C TYR A 85 1.20 11.88 7.04
N ASP A 86 1.90 11.20 7.94
CA ASP A 86 2.69 11.82 8.99
C ASP A 86 4.11 12.06 8.46
N VAL A 87 4.65 13.25 8.69
CA VAL A 87 6.05 13.56 8.40
C VAL A 87 6.85 13.45 9.69
N ASN A 88 7.98 12.75 9.66
CA ASN A 88 8.86 12.63 10.83
C ASN A 88 9.20 14.02 11.41
N ASN A 89 9.13 14.16 12.73
CA ASN A 89 9.31 15.41 13.49
C ASN A 89 8.22 16.47 13.28
N SER A 90 7.09 16.13 12.66
CA SER A 90 5.88 16.96 12.63
C SER A 90 4.79 16.35 13.52
N GLU A 91 4.14 17.17 14.33
CA GLU A 91 2.91 16.78 15.05
C GLU A 91 1.66 16.91 14.17
N LYS A 92 1.81 17.39 12.94
CA LYS A 92 0.72 17.59 11.98
C LYS A 92 0.80 16.58 10.84
N ARG A 93 -0.36 16.01 10.49
CA ARG A 93 -0.58 15.33 9.21
C ARG A 93 -0.48 16.32 8.06
N ASP A 94 0.18 15.89 7.00
CA ASP A 94 0.22 16.57 5.71
C ASP A 94 -0.50 15.70 4.68
N GLY A 95 -0.86 16.26 3.53
CA GLY A 95 -1.64 15.55 2.54
C GLY A 95 -2.00 16.36 1.31
N TYR A 96 -2.61 15.67 0.36
CA TYR A 96 -3.10 16.26 -0.88
C TYR A 96 -4.35 15.52 -1.36
N SER A 97 -5.16 16.19 -2.17
CA SER A 97 -6.31 15.57 -2.83
C SER A 97 -6.10 15.56 -4.34
N GLN A 98 -6.45 14.45 -4.98
CA GLN A 98 -6.28 14.26 -6.42
C GLN A 98 -7.49 13.54 -7.00
N ARG A 99 -7.99 14.03 -8.14
CA ARG A 99 -9.01 13.32 -8.91
C ARG A 99 -8.38 12.21 -9.74
N PHE A 100 -9.08 11.10 -9.81
CA PHE A 100 -8.71 9.95 -10.62
C PHE A 100 -9.87 9.51 -11.49
N GLN A 101 -9.57 9.35 -12.77
CA GLN A 101 -10.45 8.79 -13.78
C GLN A 101 -10.23 7.28 -13.89
N PHE A 102 -11.29 6.51 -13.78
CA PHE A 102 -11.26 5.07 -14.01
C PHE A 102 -11.58 4.72 -15.45
N ARG A 103 -10.90 3.68 -15.95
CA ARG A 103 -11.09 3.12 -17.29
C ARG A 103 -11.16 1.61 -17.22
N ARG A 104 -11.85 1.05 -18.20
CA ARG A 104 -11.94 -0.39 -18.38
C ARG A 104 -10.58 -0.97 -18.76
N GLU A 105 -10.30 -2.15 -18.23
CA GLU A 105 -9.19 -2.96 -18.71
C GLU A 105 -9.51 -3.54 -20.10
N GLU A 106 -8.49 -3.66 -20.95
CA GLU A 106 -8.66 -4.24 -22.28
C GLU A 106 -9.16 -5.69 -22.18
N GLY A 107 -10.29 -5.99 -22.85
CA GLY A 107 -10.91 -7.32 -22.81
C GLY A 107 -11.75 -7.60 -21.56
N SER A 108 -12.01 -6.60 -20.72
CA SER A 108 -12.85 -6.71 -19.52
C SER A 108 -13.85 -5.56 -19.44
N ASP A 109 -14.99 -5.80 -18.78
CA ASP A 109 -15.95 -4.75 -18.43
C ASP A 109 -15.63 -4.08 -17.07
N GLN A 110 -14.55 -4.49 -16.40
CA GLN A 110 -14.15 -4.00 -15.09
C GLN A 110 -13.31 -2.72 -15.18
N TYR A 111 -13.62 -1.76 -14.31
CA TYR A 111 -12.88 -0.51 -14.19
C TYR A 111 -11.69 -0.67 -13.23
N ASN A 112 -10.59 -1.23 -13.75
CA ASN A 112 -9.37 -1.52 -12.98
C ASN A 112 -8.16 -0.65 -13.34
N ILE A 113 -8.31 0.29 -14.28
CA ILE A 113 -7.24 1.23 -14.63
C ILE A 113 -7.58 2.62 -14.08
N MET A 114 -6.79 3.11 -13.14
CA MET A 114 -6.98 4.40 -12.48
C MET A 114 -5.90 5.38 -12.94
N GLN A 115 -6.30 6.55 -13.41
CA GLN A 115 -5.38 7.57 -13.93
C GLN A 115 -5.67 8.92 -13.30
N SER A 116 -4.64 9.67 -12.88
CA SER A 116 -4.80 11.04 -12.39
C SER A 116 -5.49 11.92 -13.44
N SER A 117 -6.53 12.65 -13.03
CA SER A 117 -7.18 13.70 -13.83
C SER A 117 -6.96 15.06 -13.16
N GLY A 118 -6.37 16.02 -13.90
CA GLY A 118 -6.08 17.37 -13.42
C GLY A 118 -4.75 17.52 -12.66
N THR A 119 -4.41 18.77 -12.30
CA THR A 119 -3.07 19.18 -11.82
C THR A 119 -3.05 19.66 -10.35
N ALA A 120 -3.82 19.06 -9.46
CA ALA A 120 -3.89 19.51 -8.07
C ALA A 120 -2.71 18.96 -7.23
N GLY A 121 -1.50 19.49 -7.45
CA GLY A 121 -0.33 19.32 -6.55
C GLY A 121 0.29 17.92 -6.44
N ALA A 122 -0.36 16.88 -6.96
CA ALA A 122 0.10 15.50 -6.88
C ALA A 122 0.86 15.07 -8.14
N PRO A 123 1.75 14.06 -8.03
CA PRO A 123 2.40 13.46 -9.18
C PRO A 123 1.40 12.74 -10.10
N ASP A 124 1.51 12.99 -11.41
CA ASP A 124 0.74 12.27 -12.42
C ASP A 124 1.04 10.76 -12.37
N GLY A 125 -0.03 9.97 -12.38
CA GLY A 125 0.04 8.52 -12.18
C GLY A 125 -0.99 7.76 -12.98
N ILE A 126 -0.60 6.56 -13.45
CA ILE A 126 -1.52 5.54 -13.97
C ILE A 126 -1.27 4.26 -13.16
N TYR A 127 -2.34 3.71 -12.61
CA TYR A 127 -2.32 2.53 -11.74
C TYR A 127 -3.26 1.46 -12.29
N LYS A 128 -2.86 0.20 -12.12
CA LYS A 128 -3.68 -0.97 -12.41
C LYS A 128 -3.97 -1.72 -11.12
N PHE A 129 -5.24 -2.06 -10.90
CA PHE A 129 -5.66 -2.94 -9.81
C PHE A 129 -5.46 -4.40 -10.24
N TRP A 130 -4.60 -5.12 -9.53
CA TRP A 130 -4.38 -6.56 -9.70
C TRP A 130 -5.19 -7.40 -8.73
N ASN A 131 -5.42 -6.87 -7.52
CA ASN A 131 -6.39 -7.41 -6.59
C ASN A 131 -7.24 -6.28 -5.99
N THR A 132 -8.52 -6.55 -5.80
CA THR A 132 -9.53 -5.58 -5.36
C THR A 132 -10.27 -6.02 -4.09
N ASP A 133 -9.74 -7.02 -3.39
CA ASP A 133 -10.22 -7.36 -2.04
C ASP A 133 -9.85 -6.21 -1.08
N PRO A 134 -10.79 -5.60 -0.34
CA PRO A 134 -10.49 -4.55 0.64
C PRO A 134 -9.45 -4.95 1.71
N ALA A 135 -9.36 -6.24 2.04
CA ALA A 135 -8.35 -6.76 2.96
C ALA A 135 -6.96 -6.93 2.30
N CYS A 136 -6.88 -6.83 0.98
CA CYS A 136 -5.64 -7.00 0.23
C CYS A 136 -5.64 -6.33 -1.16
N ILE A 137 -5.53 -5.01 -1.23
CA ILE A 137 -5.51 -4.32 -2.52
C ILE A 137 -4.09 -4.30 -3.06
N VAL A 138 -3.88 -4.89 -4.25
CA VAL A 138 -2.59 -4.88 -4.93
C VAL A 138 -2.69 -4.00 -6.16
N LEU A 139 -1.86 -2.95 -6.19
CA LEU A 139 -1.77 -2.00 -7.29
C LEU A 139 -0.41 -2.09 -7.97
N GLU A 140 -0.38 -1.93 -9.29
CA GLU A 140 0.83 -1.63 -10.06
C GLU A 140 0.75 -0.20 -10.61
N ALA A 141 1.74 0.63 -10.32
CA ALA A 141 1.98 1.89 -11.00
C ALA A 141 2.59 1.62 -12.40
N LEU A 142 1.78 1.83 -13.43
CA LEU A 142 2.18 1.71 -14.84
C LEU A 142 2.98 2.93 -15.28
N LYS A 143 2.66 4.11 -14.76
CA LYS A 143 3.43 5.34 -14.93
C LYS A 143 3.36 6.13 -13.65
N TYR A 144 4.50 6.59 -13.16
CA TYR A 144 4.55 7.45 -11.98
C TYR A 144 5.69 8.44 -12.12
N ALA A 145 5.37 9.74 -12.07
CA ALA A 145 6.39 10.78 -12.03
C ALA A 145 6.65 11.16 -10.57
N LEU A 146 7.79 10.79 -9.99
CA LEU A 146 8.20 11.42 -8.73
C LEU A 146 8.34 12.94 -8.95
N PRO A 147 7.90 13.79 -8.02
CA PRO A 147 8.20 15.22 -8.07
C PRO A 147 9.72 15.38 -8.23
N SER A 148 10.17 16.08 -9.27
CA SER A 148 11.60 16.32 -9.44
C SER A 148 12.07 17.24 -8.32
N GLU A 149 13.19 16.88 -7.69
CA GLU A 149 13.91 17.77 -6.78
C GLU A 149 14.21 19.09 -7.49
N GLU A 150 13.45 20.13 -7.21
CA GLU A 150 13.91 21.49 -7.43
C GLU A 150 14.46 22.03 -6.10
N ALA A 151 15.73 22.42 -6.17
CA ALA A 151 16.52 23.18 -5.20
C ALA A 151 17.21 22.43 -4.05
N VAL A 152 18.15 21.53 -4.39
CA VAL A 152 19.46 21.57 -3.70
C VAL A 152 20.55 21.63 -4.76
N VAL A 153 21.27 22.74 -4.80
CA VAL A 153 22.36 23.02 -5.73
C VAL A 153 23.43 21.91 -5.61
N ALA A 154 23.46 21.00 -6.57
CA ALA A 154 24.56 20.06 -6.74
C ALA A 154 25.66 20.74 -7.55
N GLU A 155 26.76 21.12 -6.90
CA GLU A 155 28.01 21.36 -7.59
C GLU A 155 28.51 20.05 -8.22
N ALA A 156 28.33 19.97 -9.53
CA ALA A 156 29.15 19.30 -10.54
C ALA A 156 29.81 17.95 -10.17
N ARG A 157 29.41 16.90 -10.92
CA ARG A 157 30.26 16.35 -12.00
C ARG A 157 29.50 15.39 -12.93
N SER A 158 29.57 15.73 -14.22
CA SER A 158 29.44 14.89 -15.42
C SER A 158 28.07 14.37 -15.85
N ALA A 159 27.51 15.12 -16.81
CA ALA A 159 26.74 14.73 -17.98
C ALA A 159 26.47 13.22 -18.19
N ASP A 160 25.18 12.85 -18.17
CA ASP A 160 24.55 12.33 -19.37
C ASP A 160 23.06 12.76 -19.42
N ASN A 161 22.64 13.26 -20.56
CA ASN A 161 21.28 13.77 -20.79
C ASN A 161 20.45 12.62 -21.36
N THR A 162 19.90 11.76 -20.50
CA THR A 162 19.00 10.67 -20.92
C THR A 162 17.78 10.62 -20.00
N GLY A 163 16.60 10.63 -20.62
CA GLY A 163 15.31 10.95 -20.02
C GLY A 163 14.95 10.20 -18.73
N LYS A 164 14.06 10.83 -17.95
CA LYS A 164 13.53 10.31 -16.68
C LYS A 164 13.17 8.81 -16.83
N PRO A 165 13.69 7.92 -15.96
CA PRO A 165 13.41 6.50 -16.06
C PRO A 165 11.90 6.27 -15.92
N LYS A 166 11.30 5.58 -16.89
CA LYS A 166 9.93 5.09 -16.78
C LYS A 166 9.90 4.05 -15.66
N THR A 167 9.17 4.36 -14.59
CA THR A 167 8.99 3.57 -13.36
C THR A 167 7.86 2.53 -13.50
N THR A 168 7.75 1.89 -14.66
CA THR A 168 6.74 0.83 -14.89
C THR A 168 7.01 -0.38 -14.00
N GLY A 169 5.96 -1.05 -13.52
CA GLY A 169 6.09 -2.28 -12.72
C GLY A 169 6.37 -2.03 -11.24
N GLN A 170 5.98 -0.86 -10.73
CA GLN A 170 6.12 -0.49 -9.33
C GLN A 170 4.85 -0.85 -8.56
N CYS A 171 4.93 -1.83 -7.67
CA CYS A 171 3.80 -2.31 -6.91
C CYS A 171 3.62 -1.65 -5.55
N MET A 172 2.36 -1.58 -5.13
CA MET A 172 1.90 -1.10 -3.82
C MET A 172 0.87 -2.09 -3.24
N LEU A 173 0.94 -2.29 -1.93
CA LEU A 173 -0.03 -3.06 -1.16
C LEU A 173 -0.78 -2.14 -0.21
N TRP A 174 -2.09 -2.09 -0.36
CA TRP A 174 -3.01 -1.34 0.49
C TRP A 174 -3.99 -2.29 1.17
N VAL A 175 -4.46 -1.93 2.36
CA VAL A 175 -5.52 -2.65 3.07
C VAL A 175 -6.47 -1.64 3.68
N ARG A 176 -7.70 -2.04 4.00
CA ARG A 176 -8.64 -1.16 4.71
C ARG A 176 -8.07 -0.72 6.08
N ASP A 177 -8.31 0.53 6.45
CA ASP A 177 -7.69 1.14 7.64
C ASP A 177 -8.24 0.60 8.98
N ASP A 178 -9.49 0.16 8.98
CA ASP A 178 -10.18 -0.41 10.14
C ASP A 178 -9.76 -1.87 10.42
N GLU A 179 -9.26 -2.59 9.41
CA GLU A 179 -8.87 -4.00 9.51
C GLU A 179 -7.67 -4.20 10.44
N GLU A 180 -7.90 -4.87 11.57
CA GLU A 180 -6.83 -5.19 12.53
C GLU A 180 -5.97 -6.36 12.03
N ASN A 181 -4.66 -6.26 12.24
CA ASN A 181 -3.68 -7.28 11.85
C ASN A 181 -3.52 -7.49 10.34
N ALA A 182 -4.07 -6.61 9.50
CA ALA A 182 -3.83 -6.61 8.06
C ALA A 182 -2.46 -5.97 7.70
N PRO A 183 -1.78 -6.44 6.63
CA PRO A 183 -2.17 -7.53 5.74
C PRO A 183 -1.89 -8.91 6.36
N ASP A 184 -2.77 -9.87 6.12
CA ASP A 184 -2.56 -11.25 6.56
C ASP A 184 -1.52 -12.00 5.71
N SER A 185 -1.18 -13.23 6.11
CA SER A 185 -0.20 -14.05 5.39
C SER A 185 -0.59 -14.35 3.94
N CYS A 186 -1.90 -14.41 3.65
CA CYS A 186 -2.40 -14.68 2.31
C CYS A 186 -2.29 -13.49 1.40
N CYS A 187 -2.60 -12.31 1.92
CA CYS A 187 -2.40 -11.06 1.23
C CYS A 187 -0.92 -10.84 0.89
N LEU A 188 -0.03 -11.12 1.86
CA LEU A 188 1.41 -11.04 1.65
C LEU A 188 1.91 -12.02 0.58
N HIS A 189 1.35 -13.23 0.53
CA HIS A 189 1.66 -14.20 -0.53
C HIS A 189 1.18 -13.69 -1.89
N MET A 190 -0.06 -13.21 -1.96
CA MET A 190 -0.68 -12.68 -3.18
C MET A 190 0.08 -11.48 -3.74
N PHE A 191 0.52 -10.56 -2.87
CA PHE A 191 1.36 -9.43 -3.28
C PHE A 191 2.65 -9.90 -3.96
N LYS A 192 3.31 -10.95 -3.44
CA LYS A 192 4.52 -11.52 -4.06
C LYS A 192 4.23 -12.20 -5.40
N GLU A 193 3.09 -12.87 -5.53
CA GLU A 193 2.70 -13.55 -6.77
C GLU A 193 2.29 -12.58 -7.88
N LEU A 194 1.56 -11.51 -7.53
CA LEU A 194 1.09 -10.50 -8.49
C LEU A 194 2.18 -9.49 -8.87
N CYS A 195 3.20 -9.35 -8.02
CA CYS A 195 4.34 -8.47 -8.25
C CYS A 195 5.66 -9.25 -8.20
N PRO A 196 5.84 -10.25 -9.09
CA PRO A 196 7.08 -11.01 -9.15
C PRO A 196 8.23 -10.08 -9.59
N ASP A 197 9.45 -10.44 -9.20
CA ASP A 197 10.68 -9.75 -9.62
C ASP A 197 10.91 -8.35 -9.05
N LYS A 198 10.21 -7.98 -7.97
CA LYS A 198 10.38 -6.70 -7.28
C LYS A 198 10.59 -6.90 -5.78
N ASP A 199 11.79 -6.56 -5.30
CA ASP A 199 12.05 -6.52 -3.87
C ASP A 199 11.22 -5.43 -3.20
N VAL A 200 10.65 -5.76 -2.04
CA VAL A 200 9.97 -4.77 -1.19
C VAL A 200 11.01 -3.75 -0.74
N ARG A 201 10.78 -2.48 -1.11
CA ARG A 201 11.67 -1.37 -0.77
C ARG A 201 11.30 -0.76 0.57
N HIS A 202 10.01 -0.65 0.86
CA HIS A 202 9.55 -0.12 2.13
C HIS A 202 8.35 -0.92 2.64
N SER A 203 8.33 -1.17 3.94
CA SER A 203 7.19 -1.74 4.66
C SER A 203 6.79 -0.78 5.76
N PHE A 204 5.53 -0.35 5.74
CA PHE A 204 4.99 0.60 6.71
C PHE A 204 4.36 -0.14 7.88
N SER A 205 4.72 0.25 9.09
CA SER A 205 4.10 -0.24 10.32
C SER A 205 3.00 0.71 10.78
N ASP A 206 1.98 0.17 11.48
CA ASP A 206 0.93 0.99 12.10
C ASP A 206 1.34 1.58 13.45
N ALA A 207 2.55 1.28 13.94
CA ALA A 207 3.03 1.76 15.21
C ALA A 207 3.02 3.30 15.27
N GLY A 208 2.27 3.85 16.22
CA GLY A 208 2.12 5.29 16.41
C GLY A 208 1.18 5.98 15.42
N CYS A 209 0.49 5.24 14.54
CA CYS A 209 -0.50 5.80 13.64
C CYS A 209 -1.85 5.94 14.34
N GLN A 210 -2.52 7.08 14.14
CA GLN A 210 -3.91 7.23 14.53
C GLN A 210 -4.80 6.54 13.49
N LYS A 211 -5.78 5.75 13.95
CA LYS A 211 -6.89 5.29 13.12
C LYS A 211 -7.94 6.40 13.06
N GLN A 212 -8.52 6.64 11.90
CA GLN A 212 -9.70 7.51 11.84
C GLN A 212 -10.85 6.78 12.54
N ALA A 213 -11.46 7.43 13.54
CA ALA A 213 -12.69 6.91 14.13
C ALA A 213 -13.78 6.97 13.05
N ALA A 214 -14.46 5.84 12.79
CA ALA A 214 -15.67 5.86 11.97
C ALA A 214 -16.62 6.90 12.57
N GLU A 215 -16.96 7.94 11.80
CA GLU A 215 -17.97 8.92 12.20
C GLU A 215 -19.36 8.27 12.19
N ASP A 216 -19.64 7.44 13.20
CA ASP A 216 -21.01 7.10 13.57
C ASP A 216 -21.50 8.14 14.57
N SER A 217 -22.17 9.16 14.05
CA SER A 217 -23.16 9.93 14.82
C SER A 217 -24.21 10.49 13.87
N ALA A 218 -25.23 9.66 13.65
CA ALA A 218 -26.64 10.02 13.64
C ALA A 218 -26.95 11.48 13.27
N LYS A 219 -27.45 11.69 12.05
CA LYS A 219 -28.44 12.74 11.84
C LYS A 219 -29.62 12.44 12.75
N GLU A 220 -29.66 13.17 13.86
CA GLU A 220 -30.77 13.34 14.77
C GLU A 220 -32.08 13.36 13.97
N GLN A 221 -32.90 12.33 14.19
CA GLN A 221 -34.30 12.33 13.79
C GLN A 221 -34.95 13.53 14.49
N SER A 222 -35.16 14.62 13.76
CA SER A 222 -36.10 15.65 14.14
C SER A 222 -37.51 15.08 13.94
N GLU A 223 -38.00 14.35 14.92
CA GLU A 223 -39.41 14.00 15.05
C GLU A 223 -40.19 15.28 15.44
N PRO A 224 -41.29 15.64 14.75
CA PRO A 224 -42.10 16.77 15.15
C PRO A 224 -42.96 16.37 16.35
N GLY A 225 -42.69 16.99 17.50
CA GLY A 225 -43.47 16.80 18.72
C GLY A 225 -44.94 17.26 18.59
N PRO A 226 -45.87 16.65 19.35
CA PRO A 226 -47.29 16.89 19.19
C PRO A 226 -47.75 18.17 19.90
N LYS A 227 -48.57 18.97 19.22
CA LYS A 227 -49.59 19.85 19.81
C LYS A 227 -50.80 19.91 18.91
#